data_AF-A0A6B2DYQ2-F1
#
_entry.id   AF-A0A6B2DYQ2-F1
#
_cell.length_a   1.000
_cell.length_b   1.000
_cell.length_c   1.000
_cell.angle_alpha   90.00
_cell.angle_beta   90.00
_cell.angle_gamma   90.00
#
_symmetry.space_group_name_H-M   'P 1'
#
loop_
_entity.id
_entity.type
_entity.pdbx_description
1 polymer ?
#
loop_
_entity_poly.entity_id
_entity_poly.type
_entity_poly.pdbx_seq_one_letter_code
_entity_poly.pdbx_strand_id
1 'polypeptide(L)'
;ASWPAPAPPPSIAMTALGQFPVRADARLDAFEWGTQVDMSCSYTGGRSGGDYVLVAISRTGVETQLATWKAVPDNTARIVIGTALRRSDLAVLEVRGGSGRPLLRLTL
;
A
#
# COMPACT_ATOMS: atom_id res chain seq x y z
N ALA A 1 5.23 36.01 -2.50
CA ALA A 1 4.63 35.34 -1.33
C ALA A 1 4.67 33.84 -1.58
N SER A 2 5.33 33.07 -0.72
CA SER A 2 5.29 31.61 -0.74
C SER A 2 4.03 31.17 0.01
N TRP A 3 3.01 30.73 -0.72
CA TRP A 3 1.86 30.09 -0.08
C TRP A 3 2.28 28.72 0.46
N PRO A 4 1.87 28.33 1.68
CA PRO A 4 2.06 26.95 2.12
C PRO A 4 1.28 26.02 1.19
N ALA A 5 1.96 24.98 0.69
CA ALA A 5 1.28 23.93 -0.06
C ALA A 5 0.21 23.27 0.83
N PRO A 6 -0.91 22.79 0.25
CA PRO A 6 -1.88 22.01 0.99
C PRO A 6 -1.20 20.84 1.71
N ALA A 7 -1.56 20.60 2.98
CA ALA A 7 -1.07 19.45 3.69
C ALA A 7 -1.54 18.16 2.99
N PRO A 8 -0.67 17.15 2.82
CA PRO A 8 -1.07 15.90 2.23
C PRO A 8 -2.15 15.21 3.10
N PRO A 9 -3.04 14.40 2.51
CA PRO A 9 -4.04 13.66 3.25
C PRO A 9 -3.41 12.76 4.33
N PRO A 10 -4.14 12.42 5.40
CA PRO A 10 -3.62 11.52 6.42
C PRO A 10 -3.40 10.11 5.84
N SER A 11 -2.37 9.41 6.32
CA SER A 11 -2.18 7.99 6.05
C SER A 11 -3.23 7.16 6.80
N ILE A 12 -3.72 6.11 6.16
CA ILE A 12 -4.71 5.18 6.70
C ILE A 12 -4.00 3.86 7.03
N ALA A 13 -4.13 3.41 8.26
CA ALA A 13 -3.60 2.11 8.68
C ALA A 13 -4.32 0.97 7.94
N MET A 14 -3.55 0.03 7.42
CA MET A 14 -4.09 -1.19 6.80
C MET A 14 -4.51 -2.18 7.89
N THR A 15 -5.63 -2.88 7.67
CA THR A 15 -6.14 -3.92 8.56
C THR A 15 -5.37 -5.22 8.32
N ALA A 16 -4.85 -5.83 9.39
CA ALA A 16 -4.22 -7.14 9.30
C ALA A 16 -5.27 -8.26 9.21
N LEU A 17 -5.09 -9.20 8.29
CA LEU A 17 -5.97 -10.36 8.06
C LEU A 17 -5.56 -11.60 8.87
N GLY A 18 -4.75 -11.41 9.90
CA GLY A 18 -4.17 -12.45 10.73
C GLY A 18 -3.01 -11.91 11.57
N GLN A 19 -2.34 -12.81 12.30
CA GLN A 19 -1.14 -12.48 13.05
C GLN A 19 0.08 -12.53 12.12
N PHE A 20 0.51 -11.37 11.64
CA PHE A 20 1.68 -11.26 10.76
C PHE A 20 2.71 -10.29 11.33
N PRO A 21 4.01 -10.53 11.08
CA PRO A 21 5.09 -9.63 11.45
C PRO A 21 5.20 -8.40 10.53
N VAL A 22 4.07 -7.89 10.02
CA VAL A 22 4.01 -6.77 9.09
C VAL A 22 2.85 -5.85 9.44
N ARG A 23 3.10 -4.54 9.37
CA ARG A 23 2.10 -3.47 9.47
C ARG A 23 2.36 -2.46 8.37
N ALA A 24 1.30 -1.82 7.89
CA ALA A 24 1.44 -0.79 6.86
C ALA A 24 0.39 0.30 7.00
N ASP A 25 0.76 1.48 6.53
CA ASP A 25 -0.08 2.66 6.42
C ASP A 25 0.02 3.16 4.98
N ALA A 26 -1.10 3.56 4.39
CA ALA A 26 -1.14 4.07 3.02
C ALA A 26 -1.88 5.39 2.94
N ARG A 27 -1.31 6.33 2.20
CA ARG A 27 -1.95 7.57 1.74
C ARG A 27 -2.24 7.44 0.25
N LEU A 28 -3.41 7.92 -0.16
CA LEU A 28 -3.82 7.94 -1.56
C LEU A 28 -4.08 9.38 -2.00
N ASP A 29 -3.36 9.82 -3.01
CA ASP A 29 -3.45 11.15 -3.60
C ASP A 29 -4.05 11.03 -5.01
N ALA A 30 -5.11 11.78 -5.30
CA ALA A 30 -5.79 11.77 -6.59
C ALA A 30 -5.13 12.76 -7.56
N PHE A 31 -4.93 12.32 -8.80
CA PHE A 31 -4.36 13.13 -9.89
C PHE A 31 -5.18 12.98 -11.19
N GLU A 32 -5.00 13.90 -12.13
CA GLU A 32 -5.63 13.85 -13.45
C GLU A 32 -5.24 12.61 -14.27
N TRP A 33 -4.08 12.01 -13.99
CA TRP A 33 -3.64 10.76 -14.63
C TRP A 33 -4.08 9.49 -13.87
N GLY A 34 -4.56 9.58 -12.62
CA GLY A 34 -4.88 8.41 -11.82
C GLY A 34 -4.74 8.64 -10.31
N THR A 35 -4.16 7.67 -9.61
CA THR A 35 -3.95 7.71 -8.14
C THR A 35 -2.50 7.41 -7.82
N GLN A 36 -1.91 8.22 -6.95
CA GLN A 36 -0.64 7.90 -6.30
C GLN A 36 -0.90 7.22 -4.96
N VAL A 37 -0.18 6.14 -4.71
CA VAL A 37 -0.15 5.44 -3.41
C VAL A 37 1.21 5.71 -2.77
N ASP A 38 1.21 6.31 -1.59
CA ASP A 38 2.37 6.47 -0.72
C ASP A 38 2.16 5.55 0.49
N MET A 39 3.02 4.53 0.63
CA MET A 39 2.86 3.47 1.63
C MET A 39 4.13 3.31 2.45
N SER A 40 3.95 3.22 3.77
CA SER A 40 4.97 2.82 4.73
C SER A 40 4.65 1.41 5.21
N CYS A 41 5.60 0.49 5.12
CA CYS A 41 5.40 -0.91 5.51
C CYS A 41 6.55 -1.36 6.43
N SER A 42 6.23 -1.63 7.69
CA SER A 42 7.18 -1.98 8.75
C SER A 42 7.11 -3.46 9.10
N TYR A 43 8.28 -4.07 9.29
CA TYR A 43 8.43 -5.48 9.62
C TYR A 43 9.01 -5.65 11.01
N THR A 44 8.56 -6.64 11.77
CA THR A 44 9.10 -6.94 13.11
C THR A 44 9.55 -8.39 13.23
N GLY A 45 10.74 -8.62 13.78
CA GLY A 45 11.22 -9.95 14.16
C GLY A 45 12.30 -10.51 13.23
N GLY A 46 13.11 -11.42 13.78
CA GLY A 46 14.41 -11.80 13.22
C GLY A 46 14.42 -12.78 12.04
N ARG A 47 13.27 -13.23 11.52
CA ARG A 47 13.24 -14.19 10.40
C ARG A 47 12.01 -13.98 9.52
N SER A 48 12.10 -13.01 8.62
CA SER A 48 11.97 -13.26 7.18
C SER A 48 11.91 -11.93 6.44
N GLY A 49 13.02 -11.57 5.81
CA GLY A 49 12.90 -10.93 4.51
C GLY A 49 12.03 -11.85 3.66
N GLY A 50 10.94 -11.30 3.14
CA GLY A 50 9.97 -11.99 2.30
C GLY A 50 9.68 -11.14 1.08
N ASP A 51 9.29 -11.79 0.00
CA ASP A 51 8.74 -11.08 -1.16
C ASP A 51 7.34 -10.59 -0.80
N TYR A 52 7.10 -9.32 -1.07
CA TYR A 52 5.81 -8.67 -0.89
C TYR A 52 5.37 -8.05 -2.20
N VAL A 53 4.06 -7.99 -2.37
CA VAL A 53 3.41 -7.34 -3.50
C VAL A 53 2.30 -6.43 -3.00
N LEU A 54 2.18 -5.27 -3.63
CA LEU A 54 1.06 -4.36 -3.46
C LEU A 54 0.11 -4.57 -4.64
N VAL A 55 -1.14 -4.88 -4.35
CA VAL A 55 -2.20 -5.10 -5.33
C VAL A 55 -3.33 -4.10 -5.10
N ALA A 56 -3.77 -3.44 -6.17
CA ALA A 56 -5.00 -2.67 -6.17
C ALA A 56 -6.14 -3.51 -6.75
N ILE A 57 -7.31 -3.44 -6.13
CA ILE A 57 -8.53 -4.08 -6.62
C ILE A 57 -9.54 -2.97 -6.95
N SER A 58 -10.03 -2.95 -8.18
CA SER A 58 -11.05 -2.00 -8.61
C SER A 58 -12.42 -2.33 -8.00
N ARG A 59 -13.35 -1.38 -8.04
CA ARG A 59 -14.77 -1.62 -7.67
C ARG A 59 -15.46 -2.65 -8.57
N THR A 60 -14.91 -2.94 -9.74
CA THR A 60 -15.35 -4.02 -10.62
C THR A 60 -14.69 -5.37 -10.31
N GLY A 61 -13.78 -5.43 -9.33
CA GLY A 61 -13.10 -6.65 -8.90
C GLY A 61 -11.82 -6.97 -9.68
N VAL A 62 -11.35 -6.09 -10.57
CA VAL A 62 -10.11 -6.30 -11.34
C VAL A 62 -8.91 -6.05 -10.44
N GLU A 63 -8.00 -7.02 -10.39
CA GLU A 63 -6.75 -6.92 -9.63
C GLU A 63 -5.61 -6.40 -10.52
N THR A 64 -4.88 -5.41 -10.02
CA THR A 64 -3.69 -4.84 -10.67
C THR A 64 -2.54 -4.85 -9.69
N GLN A 65 -1.47 -5.60 -10.01
CA GLN A 65 -0.22 -5.51 -9.29
C GLN A 65 0.43 -4.14 -9.52
N LEU A 66 0.75 -3.44 -8.44
CA LEU A 66 1.40 -2.14 -8.49
C LEU A 66 2.91 -2.27 -8.28
N ALA A 67 3.33 -2.89 -7.17
CA ALA A 67 4.74 -2.94 -6.76
C ALA A 67 5.11 -4.30 -6.17
N THR A 68 6.38 -4.66 -6.30
CA THR A 68 7.00 -5.80 -5.60
C THR A 68 8.27 -5.35 -4.89
N TRP A 69 8.52 -5.87 -3.69
CA TRP A 69 9.74 -5.56 -2.95
C TRP A 69 10.10 -6.69 -1.99
N LYS A 70 11.34 -6.67 -1.50
CA LYS A 70 11.82 -7.56 -0.45
C LYS A 70 11.86 -6.83 0.88
N ALA A 71 11.29 -7.42 1.92
CA ALA A 71 11.42 -6.89 3.26
C ALA A 71 12.86 -7.05 3.79
N VAL A 72 13.31 -6.04 4.53
CA VAL A 72 14.51 -6.12 5.37
C VAL A 72 14.03 -6.26 6.81
N PRO A 73 14.51 -7.25 7.58
CA PRO A 73 14.13 -7.45 8.98
C PRO A 73 14.30 -6.17 9.81
N ASP A 74 13.35 -5.92 10.71
CA ASP A 74 13.32 -4.76 11.62
C ASP A 74 13.49 -3.40 10.93
N ASN A 75 13.05 -3.31 9.67
CA ASN A 75 13.13 -2.11 8.86
C ASN A 75 11.73 -1.70 8.34
N THR A 76 11.65 -0.51 7.75
CA THR A 76 10.46 0.03 7.11
C THR A 76 10.73 0.32 5.64
N ALA A 77 9.96 -0.34 4.76
CA ALA A 77 9.94 -0.01 3.35
C ALA A 77 9.04 1.21 3.11
N ARG A 78 9.49 2.16 2.29
CA ARG A 78 8.67 3.27 1.78
C ARG A 78 8.48 3.12 0.29
N ILE A 79 7.23 3.13 -0.15
CA ILE A 79 6.85 2.85 -1.53
C ILE A 79 5.97 4.00 -2.00
N VAL A 80 6.40 4.65 -3.08
CA VAL A 80 5.60 5.67 -3.77
C VAL A 80 5.38 5.19 -5.19
N ILE A 81 4.13 4.98 -5.58
CA ILE A 81 3.80 4.43 -6.90
C ILE A 81 2.49 4.99 -7.45
N GLY A 82 2.44 5.21 -8.76
CA GLY A 82 1.23 5.62 -9.47
C GLY A 82 0.48 4.44 -10.09
N THR A 83 -0.84 4.55 -10.16
CA THR A 83 -1.72 3.69 -10.96
C THR A 83 -2.68 4.54 -11.79
N ALA A 84 -3.03 4.09 -12.99
CA ALA A 84 -4.03 4.74 -13.84
C ALA A 84 -5.46 4.62 -13.28
N LEU A 85 -5.69 3.74 -12.28
CA LEU A 85 -6.96 3.64 -11.59
C LEU A 85 -7.31 4.98 -10.91
N ARG A 86 -8.54 5.46 -11.13
CA ARG A 86 -9.07 6.61 -10.40
C ARG A 86 -9.27 6.26 -8.94
N ARG A 87 -9.11 7.26 -8.06
CA ARG A 87 -9.30 7.07 -6.62
C ARG A 87 -10.73 6.63 -6.28
N SER A 88 -11.71 7.05 -7.09
CA SER A 88 -13.11 6.61 -7.02
C SER A 88 -13.31 5.15 -7.42
N ASP A 89 -12.46 4.62 -8.28
CA ASP A 89 -12.61 3.27 -8.85
C ASP A 89 -11.82 2.23 -8.05
N LEU A 90 -10.94 2.68 -7.16
CA LEU A 90 -10.15 1.82 -6.28
C LEU A 90 -11.00 1.40 -5.08
N ALA A 91 -11.22 0.10 -4.92
CA ALA A 91 -12.02 -0.46 -3.83
C ALA A 91 -11.15 -0.93 -2.67
N VAL A 92 -10.01 -1.56 -2.99
CA VAL A 92 -9.14 -2.20 -2.01
C VAL A 92 -7.67 -2.05 -2.41
N LEU A 93 -6.81 -1.83 -1.42
CA LEU A 93 -5.37 -2.12 -1.52
C LEU A 93 -5.04 -3.33 -0.65
N GLU A 94 -4.22 -4.24 -1.18
CA GLU A 94 -3.72 -5.40 -0.44
C GLU A 94 -2.20 -5.44 -0.48
N VAL A 95 -1.60 -5.69 0.69
CA VAL A 95 -0.24 -6.18 0.78
C VAL A 95 -0.32 -7.70 0.89
N ARG A 96 0.24 -8.39 -0.10
CA ARG A 96 0.28 -9.86 -0.14
C ARG A 96 1.71 -10.33 0.05
N GLY A 97 1.88 -11.50 0.67
CA GLY A 97 3.18 -12.17 0.77
C GLY A 97 3.53 -12.93 -0.51
N GLY A 98 4.73 -13.52 -0.57
CA GLY A 98 5.26 -14.19 -1.77
C GLY A 98 4.43 -15.34 -2.34
N SER A 99 3.49 -15.91 -1.57
CA SER A 99 2.51 -16.90 -2.06
C SER A 99 1.29 -16.28 -2.75
N GLY A 100 1.21 -14.95 -2.83
CA GLY A 100 0.01 -14.23 -3.29
C GLY A 100 -1.09 -14.12 -2.24
N ARG A 101 -0.89 -14.63 -1.01
CA ARG A 101 -1.88 -14.54 0.05
C ARG A 101 -1.98 -13.10 0.61
N PRO A 102 -3.20 -12.52 0.72
CA PRO A 102 -3.37 -11.21 1.34
C PRO A 102 -3.06 -11.27 2.84
N LEU A 103 -2.22 -10.35 3.29
CA LEU A 103 -1.78 -10.23 4.68
C LEU A 103 -2.38 -8.97 5.33
N LEU A 104 -2.35 -7.85 4.60
CA LEU A 104 -2.93 -6.59 5.00
C LEU A 104 -3.93 -6.11 3.95
N ARG A 105 -4.97 -5.42 4.39
CA ARG A 105 -6.03 -4.88 3.53
C ARG A 105 -6.42 -3.47 3.95
N LEU A 106 -6.56 -2.58 2.98
CA LEU A 106 -7.19 -1.27 3.14
C LEU A 106 -8.42 -1.22 2.24
N THR A 107 -9.59 -1.01 2.82
CA THR A 107 -10.86 -0.85 2.10
C THR A 107 -11.20 0.63 1.98
N LEU A 108 -11.69 1.08 0.81
CA LEU A 108 -11.81 2.49 0.42
C LEU A 108 -13.21 2.99 0.05
#